data_AF-A0A0D2IZU5-F1
#
_entry.id   AF-A0A0D2IZU5-F1
#
_cell.length_a   1.000
_cell.length_b   1.000
_cell.length_c   1.000
_cell.angle_alpha   90.00
_cell.angle_beta   90.00
_cell.angle_gamma   90.00
#
_symmetry.space_group_name_H-M   'P 1'
#
loop_
_entity.id
_entity.type
_entity.pdbx_description
1 polymer ?
#
loop_
_entity_poly.entity_id
_entity_poly.type
_entity_poly.pdbx_seq_one_letter_code
_entity_poly.pdbx_strand_id
1 'polypeptide(L)'
;MLFAWADDFTTQKKIMVLKTEDQIWKFLKNKQNVILVVDQMNALKTKGVANKRAEGIREWLISFTAFNKGIFSSSANSTTDLEEFQHESPIRVITTEMEQWWKQHKDIDMGEYSSNKIEDFTGRIPLLLKQCAVKQYVMQKVINLRNPELRQIHGNSVDFTQLVKTAATNSKWEWYCNYVRACVRNEPAPDEWRQFLELIDHRYFYRDENDIGHYTCGLVRDAVTNKLLELDVTFIDINFLNSLPDFIHNRSVVGYMMEYAILASIRSQGLRVGEWGSKGMELSFFQAQPDIQFDIRDRPILFRPRQTNYKTIDGIIVFIMDPKRTGKKEKPTLLLFPLQITVAKNHSNSYLGFLHEYRQWAKRQLSKFDIELEFLWITPNKSDFIQHPPDSPWPRHQERYIPFSEISTDIWIQYQRAEKAKKEKGGCRSRIIGRLLISLSWSMSSSLNSSAAHSRVA
;
A
#
# COMPACT_ATOMS: atom_id res chain seq x y z
N MET A 1 16.67 30.03 -3.17
CA MET A 1 16.86 28.98 -4.19
C MET A 1 16.89 29.69 -5.54
N LEU A 2 17.99 29.59 -6.30
CA LEU A 2 18.06 30.18 -7.64
C LEU A 2 17.32 29.23 -8.60
N PHE A 3 16.20 29.68 -9.18
CA PHE A 3 15.43 28.93 -10.18
C PHE A 3 16.07 28.96 -11.58
N ALA A 4 17.29 29.49 -11.70
CA ALA A 4 18.00 29.63 -12.95
C ALA A 4 19.51 29.59 -12.71
N TRP A 5 20.24 29.02 -13.68
CA TRP A 5 21.69 28.83 -13.63
C TRP A 5 22.32 29.31 -14.94
N ALA A 6 23.54 29.84 -14.85
CA ALA A 6 24.36 30.25 -15.99
C ALA A 6 25.83 29.99 -15.69
N ASP A 7 26.63 29.68 -16.72
CA ASP A 7 28.06 29.37 -16.57
C ASP A 7 28.90 30.56 -16.06
N ASP A 8 28.46 31.79 -16.32
CA ASP A 8 29.17 33.01 -15.95
C ASP A 8 28.46 33.82 -14.84
N PHE A 9 29.25 34.30 -13.88
CA PHE A 9 28.76 35.03 -12.71
C PHE A 9 28.07 36.36 -13.06
N THR A 10 28.43 36.97 -14.20
CA THR A 10 27.81 38.23 -14.67
C THR A 10 26.37 37.98 -15.11
N THR A 11 26.13 36.90 -15.85
CA THR A 11 24.79 36.47 -16.26
C THR A 11 23.97 36.02 -15.06
N GLN A 12 24.57 35.30 -14.09
CA GLN A 12 23.89 34.96 -12.83
C GLN A 12 23.41 36.21 -12.08
N LYS A 13 24.26 37.23 -11.93
CA LYS A 13 23.87 38.52 -11.32
C LYS A 13 22.73 39.21 -12.07
N LYS A 14 22.76 39.17 -13.41
CA LYS A 14 21.67 39.72 -14.24
C LYS A 14 20.35 38.97 -14.03
N ILE A 15 20.39 37.65 -13.86
CA ILE A 15 19.21 36.83 -13.56
C ILE A 15 18.62 37.20 -12.19
N MET A 16 19.46 37.40 -11.18
CA MET A 16 19.02 37.70 -9.81
C MET A 16 18.25 39.02 -9.66
N VAL A 17 18.40 39.96 -10.61
CA VAL A 17 17.72 41.26 -10.58
C VAL A 17 16.43 41.29 -11.39
N LEU A 18 16.09 40.22 -12.11
CA LEU A 18 14.84 40.14 -12.88
C LEU A 18 13.66 39.95 -11.92
N LYS A 19 12.66 40.85 -11.99
CA LYS A 19 11.51 40.88 -11.08
C LYS A 19 10.16 40.70 -11.77
N THR A 20 10.10 40.88 -13.08
CA THR A 20 8.83 40.85 -13.84
C THR A 20 8.91 39.90 -15.03
N GLU A 21 7.75 39.41 -15.47
CA GLU A 21 7.62 38.54 -16.65
C GLU A 21 8.25 39.18 -17.90
N ASP A 22 8.03 40.49 -18.12
CA ASP A 22 8.64 41.24 -19.23
C ASP A 22 10.17 41.31 -19.17
N GLN A 23 10.74 41.48 -17.97
CA GLN A 23 12.18 41.52 -17.78
C GLN A 23 12.80 40.15 -18.07
N ILE A 24 12.16 39.09 -17.58
CA ILE A 24 12.54 37.71 -17.86
C ILE A 24 12.46 37.45 -19.37
N TRP A 25 11.38 37.87 -20.02
CA TRP A 25 11.23 37.66 -21.45
C TRP A 25 12.28 38.40 -22.28
N LYS A 26 12.46 39.69 -22.06
CA LYS A 26 13.50 40.47 -22.76
C LYS A 26 14.90 39.89 -22.54
N PHE A 27 15.17 39.36 -21.36
CA PHE A 27 16.43 38.72 -21.06
C PHE A 27 16.61 37.42 -21.86
N LEU A 28 15.63 36.51 -21.80
CA LEU A 28 15.71 35.20 -22.46
C LEU A 28 15.71 35.31 -24.00
N LYS A 29 14.96 36.27 -24.57
CA LYS A 29 14.91 36.51 -26.03
C LYS A 29 16.28 36.82 -26.64
N ASN A 30 17.18 37.43 -25.87
CA ASN A 30 18.51 37.83 -26.33
C ASN A 30 19.60 36.80 -26.00
N LYS A 31 19.22 35.61 -25.50
CA LYS A 31 20.14 34.53 -25.15
C LYS A 31 19.99 33.38 -26.13
N GLN A 32 21.11 32.78 -26.50
CA GLN A 32 21.15 31.55 -27.28
C GLN A 32 21.32 30.35 -26.35
N ASN A 33 20.88 29.17 -26.80
CA ASN A 33 21.04 27.89 -26.08
C ASN A 33 20.41 27.87 -24.68
N VAL A 34 19.30 28.59 -24.47
CA VAL A 34 18.55 28.48 -23.21
C VAL A 34 17.82 27.13 -23.19
N ILE A 35 17.89 26.44 -22.06
CA ILE A 35 17.06 25.28 -21.75
C ILE A 35 16.10 25.71 -20.64
N LEU A 36 14.80 25.68 -20.94
CA LEU A 36 13.75 25.91 -19.95
C LEU A 36 13.34 24.56 -19.35
N VAL A 37 13.57 24.39 -18.06
CA VAL A 37 13.11 23.18 -17.34
C VAL A 37 11.93 23.57 -16.46
N VAL A 38 10.76 22.99 -16.71
CA VAL A 38 9.58 23.17 -15.86
C VAL A 38 9.22 21.82 -15.24
N ASP A 39 9.36 21.74 -13.92
CA ASP A 39 8.86 20.59 -13.15
C ASP A 39 7.37 20.76 -12.85
N GLN A 40 6.63 19.65 -12.87
CA GLN A 40 5.19 19.59 -12.57
C GLN A 40 4.31 20.53 -13.40
N MET A 41 4.45 20.52 -14.73
CA MET A 41 3.65 21.35 -15.65
C MET A 41 2.13 21.16 -15.48
N ASN A 42 1.68 19.98 -15.01
CA ASN A 42 0.30 19.70 -14.64
C ASN A 42 -0.24 20.60 -13.51
N ALA A 43 0.61 21.13 -12.63
CA ALA A 43 0.18 22.05 -11.57
C ALA A 43 -0.41 23.36 -12.13
N LEU A 44 -0.10 23.68 -13.39
CA LEU A 44 -0.63 24.85 -14.10
C LEU A 44 -1.92 24.55 -14.86
N LYS A 45 -2.44 23.30 -14.81
CA LYS A 45 -3.72 22.95 -15.45
C LYS A 45 -4.91 23.40 -14.61
N THR A 46 -5.91 23.92 -15.31
CA THR A 46 -7.21 24.32 -14.74
C THR A 46 -8.31 23.43 -15.27
N LYS A 47 -8.37 22.18 -14.83
CA LYS A 47 -9.55 21.35 -15.12
C LYS A 47 -10.66 21.66 -14.12
N GLY A 48 -11.59 22.53 -14.49
CA GLY A 48 -12.91 22.66 -13.84
C GLY A 48 -13.19 23.93 -13.04
N VAL A 49 -12.16 24.72 -12.68
CA VAL A 49 -12.33 26.08 -12.17
C VAL A 49 -11.32 26.95 -12.89
N ALA A 50 -11.78 27.98 -13.61
CA ALA A 50 -10.94 28.86 -14.42
C ALA A 50 -9.98 29.68 -13.55
N ASN A 51 -8.82 29.13 -13.20
CA ASN A 51 -7.71 29.90 -12.65
C ASN A 51 -6.94 30.54 -13.81
N LYS A 52 -7.51 31.62 -14.36
CA LYS A 52 -6.95 32.38 -15.50
C LYS A 52 -5.46 32.74 -15.32
N ARG A 53 -5.00 32.86 -14.08
CA ARG A 53 -3.60 33.14 -13.77
C ARG A 53 -2.69 31.93 -14.04
N ALA A 54 -3.10 30.72 -13.66
CA ALA A 54 -2.31 29.51 -13.90
C ALA A 54 -2.22 29.21 -15.41
N GLU A 55 -3.32 29.40 -16.13
CA GLU A 55 -3.38 29.30 -17.59
C GLU A 55 -2.48 30.34 -18.27
N GLY A 56 -2.55 31.61 -17.84
CA GLY A 56 -1.65 32.66 -18.35
C GLY A 56 -0.18 32.38 -18.08
N ILE A 57 0.18 31.86 -16.89
CA ILE A 57 1.56 31.43 -16.59
C ILE A 57 1.98 30.28 -17.51
N ARG A 58 1.09 29.33 -17.77
CA ARG A 58 1.35 28.20 -18.66
C ARG A 58 1.62 28.66 -20.09
N GLU A 59 0.76 29.50 -20.64
CA GLU A 59 0.91 30.07 -21.98
C GLU A 59 2.21 30.88 -22.09
N TRP A 60 2.50 31.69 -21.06
CA TRP A 60 3.75 32.45 -20.98
C TRP A 60 4.98 31.54 -20.96
N LEU A 61 4.96 30.46 -20.18
CA LEU A 61 6.06 29.48 -20.15
C LEU A 61 6.25 28.75 -21.49
N ILE A 62 5.14 28.36 -22.14
CA ILE A 62 5.17 27.71 -23.45
C ILE A 62 5.72 28.67 -24.51
N SER A 63 5.42 29.97 -24.42
CA SER A 63 5.91 30.95 -25.40
C SER A 63 7.45 30.99 -25.53
N PHE A 64 8.18 30.58 -24.49
CA PHE A 64 9.64 30.50 -24.53
C PHE A 64 10.19 29.37 -25.41
N THR A 65 9.41 28.31 -25.64
CA THR A 65 9.88 27.17 -26.46
C THR A 65 9.90 27.48 -27.95
N ALA A 66 9.22 28.53 -28.39
CA ALA A 66 9.27 28.98 -29.78
C ALA A 66 10.69 29.35 -30.24
N PHE A 67 11.57 29.70 -29.30
CA PHE A 67 12.94 30.13 -29.58
C PHE A 67 14.01 29.36 -28.78
N ASN A 68 13.60 28.46 -27.88
CA ASN A 68 14.47 27.77 -26.94
C ASN A 68 14.06 26.31 -26.75
N LYS A 69 14.95 25.49 -26.18
CA LYS A 69 14.60 24.09 -25.85
C LYS A 69 13.81 24.07 -24.54
N GLY A 70 12.64 23.45 -24.56
CA GLY A 70 11.85 23.16 -23.35
C GLY A 70 12.06 21.73 -22.89
N ILE A 71 12.17 21.53 -21.58
CA ILE A 71 12.03 20.24 -20.92
C ILE A 71 10.89 20.41 -19.92
N PHE A 72 9.73 19.88 -20.29
CA PHE A 72 8.57 19.86 -19.42
C PHE A 72 8.45 18.49 -18.80
N SER A 73 8.34 18.47 -17.48
CA SER A 73 7.94 17.26 -16.78
C SER A 73 6.58 17.48 -16.14
N SER A 74 5.83 16.40 -16.04
CA SER A 74 4.53 16.37 -15.39
C SER A 74 4.52 15.22 -14.42
N SER A 75 3.68 15.28 -13.39
CA SER A 75 3.44 14.10 -12.58
C SER A 75 2.91 12.98 -13.47
N ALA A 76 3.30 11.76 -13.15
CA ALA A 76 2.92 10.57 -13.89
C ALA A 76 1.42 10.38 -14.09
N ASN A 77 0.62 10.99 -13.22
CA ASN A 77 -0.83 10.81 -13.20
C ASN A 77 -1.56 11.80 -14.13
N SER A 78 -0.83 12.69 -14.81
CA SER A 78 -1.39 13.58 -15.83
C SER A 78 -1.20 13.01 -17.23
N THR A 79 -2.11 12.12 -17.65
CA THR A 79 -2.09 11.53 -19.00
C THR A 79 -2.30 12.57 -20.10
N THR A 80 -3.11 13.60 -19.80
CA THR A 80 -3.50 14.63 -20.76
C THR A 80 -2.43 15.68 -21.09
N ASP A 81 -1.30 15.74 -20.38
CA ASP A 81 -0.22 16.69 -20.76
C ASP A 81 0.53 16.23 -21.99
N LEU A 82 0.78 14.92 -22.10
CA LEU A 82 1.52 14.33 -23.21
C LEU A 82 0.73 14.39 -24.53
N GLU A 83 -0.60 14.52 -24.46
CA GLU A 83 -1.48 14.63 -25.62
C GLU A 83 -1.41 16.01 -26.30
N GLU A 84 -1.11 17.08 -25.56
CA GLU A 84 -0.95 18.42 -26.14
C GLU A 84 0.41 18.60 -26.83
N PHE A 85 1.41 17.79 -26.45
CA PHE A 85 2.74 17.76 -27.05
C PHE A 85 2.94 16.55 -27.98
N GLN A 86 1.91 16.16 -28.73
CA GLN A 86 1.93 15.01 -29.66
C GLN A 86 3.07 15.03 -30.71
N HIS A 87 3.73 16.18 -30.90
CA HIS A 87 4.90 16.33 -31.78
C HIS A 87 6.25 16.08 -31.07
N GLU A 88 6.26 15.88 -29.76
CA GLU A 88 7.46 15.60 -28.96
C GLU A 88 7.58 14.10 -28.67
N SER A 89 8.80 13.57 -28.58
CA SER A 89 9.04 12.14 -28.32
C SER A 89 8.81 11.83 -26.83
N PRO A 90 7.72 11.14 -26.43
CA PRO A 90 7.51 10.81 -25.04
C PRO A 90 8.52 9.76 -24.59
N ILE A 91 9.40 10.11 -23.66
CA ILE A 91 10.27 9.13 -22.98
C ILE A 91 9.42 8.46 -21.91
N ARG A 92 8.93 7.25 -22.20
CA ARG A 92 8.21 6.42 -21.24
C ARG A 92 9.17 5.41 -20.63
N VAL A 93 9.13 5.33 -19.31
CA VAL A 93 9.82 4.29 -18.55
C VAL A 93 9.01 2.99 -18.72
N ILE A 94 9.65 1.90 -19.16
CA ILE A 94 8.96 0.65 -19.61
C ILE A 94 9.32 -0.50 -18.66
N THR A 95 8.54 -1.59 -18.67
CA THR A 95 8.84 -2.88 -18.00
C THR A 95 10.29 -3.35 -18.15
N THR A 96 10.93 -3.02 -19.27
CA THR A 96 12.36 -3.25 -19.52
C THR A 96 13.26 -2.61 -18.47
N GLU A 97 12.88 -1.47 -17.89
CA GLU A 97 13.67 -0.78 -16.88
C GLU A 97 13.71 -1.51 -15.55
N MET A 98 12.63 -2.17 -15.13
CA MET A 98 12.68 -3.01 -13.93
C MET A 98 13.57 -4.23 -14.14
N GLU A 99 13.52 -4.84 -15.32
CA GLU A 99 14.44 -5.93 -15.65
C GLU A 99 15.90 -5.45 -15.63
N GLN A 100 16.18 -4.25 -16.15
CA GLN A 100 17.52 -3.65 -16.08
C GLN A 100 17.92 -3.28 -14.66
N TRP A 101 16.98 -2.77 -13.85
CA TRP A 101 17.22 -2.45 -12.44
C TRP A 101 17.66 -3.70 -11.68
N TRP A 102 16.95 -4.82 -11.83
CA TRP A 102 17.34 -6.10 -11.23
C TRP A 102 18.68 -6.62 -11.76
N LYS A 103 18.97 -6.47 -13.06
CA LYS A 103 20.28 -6.85 -13.64
C LYS A 103 21.43 -6.03 -13.07
N GLN A 104 21.24 -4.73 -12.88
CA GLN A 104 22.22 -3.82 -12.31
C GLN A 104 22.42 -4.04 -10.80
N HIS A 105 21.40 -4.57 -10.11
CA HIS A 105 21.36 -4.76 -8.66
C HIS A 105 21.33 -6.24 -8.26
N LYS A 106 21.93 -7.11 -9.08
CA LYS A 106 22.01 -8.56 -8.82
C LYS A 106 22.78 -8.94 -7.55
N ASP A 107 23.55 -7.99 -7.01
CA ASP A 107 24.34 -8.10 -5.79
C ASP A 107 23.55 -7.75 -4.52
N ILE A 108 22.34 -7.20 -4.65
CA ILE A 108 21.49 -6.92 -3.50
C ILE A 108 21.00 -8.25 -2.90
N ASP A 109 21.23 -8.42 -1.60
CA ASP A 109 20.62 -9.50 -0.85
C ASP A 109 19.13 -9.21 -0.64
N MET A 110 18.30 -10.09 -1.20
CA MET A 110 16.85 -10.01 -1.16
C MET A 110 16.27 -10.50 0.18
N GLY A 111 17.07 -11.19 0.99
CA GLY A 111 16.64 -11.83 2.22
C GLY A 111 15.44 -12.75 1.99
N GLU A 112 14.36 -12.51 2.70
CA GLU A 112 13.10 -13.27 2.60
C GLU A 112 12.15 -12.76 1.50
N TYR A 113 12.50 -11.67 0.82
CA TYR A 113 11.60 -11.00 -0.11
C TYR A 113 11.79 -11.50 -1.55
N SER A 114 10.69 -11.64 -2.27
CA SER A 114 10.73 -11.83 -3.73
C SER A 114 10.78 -10.48 -4.45
N SER A 115 11.27 -10.47 -5.69
CA SER A 115 11.21 -9.29 -6.56
C SER A 115 9.78 -8.75 -6.70
N ASN A 116 8.80 -9.64 -6.94
CA ASN A 116 7.38 -9.25 -7.02
C ASN A 116 6.88 -8.57 -5.75
N LYS A 117 7.35 -8.97 -4.57
CA LYS A 117 6.97 -8.34 -3.30
C LYS A 117 7.56 -6.94 -3.17
N ILE A 118 8.82 -6.76 -3.58
CA ILE A 118 9.46 -5.44 -3.59
C ILE A 118 8.83 -4.52 -4.62
N GLU A 119 8.55 -5.03 -5.82
CA GLU A 119 7.89 -4.28 -6.89
C GLU A 119 6.49 -3.83 -6.50
N ASP A 120 5.68 -4.71 -5.91
CA ASP A 120 4.36 -4.35 -5.37
C ASP A 120 4.50 -3.29 -4.27
N PHE A 121 5.32 -3.58 -3.25
CA PHE A 121 5.51 -2.68 -2.12
C PHE A 121 5.94 -1.28 -2.53
N THR A 122 6.90 -1.18 -3.47
CA THR A 122 7.44 0.09 -3.94
C THR A 122 6.68 0.70 -5.11
N GLY A 123 5.73 -0.02 -5.71
CA GLY A 123 5.09 0.44 -6.94
C GLY A 123 6.05 0.56 -8.12
N ARG A 124 7.22 -0.09 -8.04
CA ARG A 124 8.35 0.10 -8.98
C ARG A 124 8.84 1.55 -9.06
N ILE A 125 8.55 2.37 -8.04
CA ILE A 125 8.97 3.76 -7.98
C ILE A 125 10.47 3.79 -7.68
N PRO A 126 11.33 4.35 -8.55
CA PRO A 126 12.79 4.33 -8.37
C PRO A 126 13.23 4.90 -7.02
N LEU A 127 12.56 5.95 -6.54
CA LEU A 127 12.82 6.55 -5.23
C LEU A 127 12.56 5.55 -4.11
N LEU A 128 11.42 4.85 -4.11
CA LEU A 128 11.09 3.86 -3.09
C LEU A 128 11.98 2.62 -3.18
N LEU A 129 12.30 2.16 -4.39
CA LEU A 129 13.27 1.08 -4.63
C LEU A 129 14.64 1.41 -4.03
N LYS A 130 15.12 2.63 -4.26
CA LYS A 130 16.38 3.12 -3.67
C LYS A 130 16.33 3.11 -2.14
N GLN A 131 15.19 3.50 -1.54
CA GLN A 131 15.05 3.49 -0.07
C GLN A 131 14.99 2.09 0.53
N CYS A 132 14.47 1.11 -0.21
CA CYS A 132 14.49 -0.29 0.20
C CYS A 132 15.91 -0.88 0.18
N ALA A 133 16.77 -0.44 -0.74
CA ALA A 133 18.13 -0.97 -0.91
C ALA A 133 19.14 -0.28 0.03
N VAL A 134 19.22 -0.75 1.28
CA VAL A 134 20.10 -0.16 2.31
C VAL A 134 21.49 -0.80 2.33
N LYS A 135 22.53 -0.02 2.63
CA LYS A 135 23.87 -0.57 2.89
C LYS A 135 23.90 -1.15 4.30
N GLN A 136 24.17 -2.46 4.43
CA GLN A 136 24.32 -3.10 5.74
C GLN A 136 25.79 -3.14 6.18
N TYR A 137 26.71 -3.32 5.22
CA TYR A 137 28.16 -3.30 5.41
C TYR A 137 28.83 -2.49 4.29
N VAL A 138 30.14 -2.26 4.39
CA VAL A 138 30.93 -1.41 3.46
C VAL A 138 30.71 -1.78 1.98
N MET A 139 30.35 -3.03 1.69
CA MET A 139 30.16 -3.53 0.31
C MET A 139 28.82 -4.23 0.03
N GLN A 140 27.99 -4.54 1.04
CA GLN A 140 26.76 -5.33 0.82
C GLN A 140 25.49 -4.49 0.98
N LYS A 141 24.65 -4.50 -0.06
CA LYS A 141 23.31 -3.94 -0.04
C LYS A 141 22.30 -5.04 0.30
N VAL A 142 21.34 -4.72 1.15
CA VAL A 142 20.26 -5.63 1.55
C VAL A 142 18.93 -4.92 1.42
N ILE A 143 17.89 -5.63 1.00
CA ILE A 143 16.52 -5.11 1.00
C ILE A 143 16.00 -5.00 2.44
N ASN A 144 15.60 -3.79 2.81
CA ASN A 144 14.96 -3.52 4.10
C ASN A 144 13.68 -2.70 3.92
N LEU A 145 12.54 -3.40 3.88
CA LEU A 145 11.22 -2.77 3.81
C LEU A 145 10.82 -2.03 5.11
N ARG A 146 11.63 -2.15 6.17
CA ARG A 146 11.46 -1.45 7.47
C ARG A 146 12.36 -0.23 7.60
N ASN A 147 12.92 0.27 6.50
CA ASN A 147 13.67 1.53 6.48
C ASN A 147 12.81 2.66 7.13
N PRO A 148 13.39 3.48 8.03
CA PRO A 148 12.70 4.62 8.64
C PRO A 148 11.98 5.55 7.66
N GLU A 149 12.53 5.80 6.46
CA GLU A 149 11.90 6.66 5.45
C GLU A 149 10.62 6.04 4.88
N LEU A 150 10.62 4.71 4.66
CA LEU A 150 9.43 3.98 4.23
C LEU A 150 8.36 3.97 5.34
N ARG A 151 8.80 3.84 6.60
CA ARG A 151 7.92 3.97 7.77
C ARG A 151 7.32 5.37 7.89
N GLN A 152 8.07 6.40 7.55
CA GLN A 152 7.57 7.77 7.52
C GLN A 152 6.50 7.95 6.44
N ILE A 153 6.71 7.41 5.24
CA ILE A 153 5.69 7.43 4.17
C ILE A 153 4.42 6.73 4.63
N HIS A 154 4.54 5.52 5.19
CA HIS A 154 3.43 4.78 5.76
C HIS A 154 2.68 5.61 6.82
N GLY A 155 3.40 6.18 7.79
CA GLY A 155 2.84 7.01 8.85
C GLY A 155 2.09 8.22 8.29
N ASN A 156 2.70 8.95 7.36
CA ASN A 156 2.07 10.09 6.70
C ASN A 156 0.76 9.73 5.98
N SER A 157 0.68 8.55 5.35
CA SER A 157 -0.54 8.08 4.69
C SER A 157 -1.65 7.71 5.68
N VAL A 158 -1.28 7.13 6.83
CA VAL A 158 -2.20 6.87 7.94
C VAL A 158 -2.73 8.18 8.52
N ASP A 159 -1.84 9.12 8.81
CA ASP A 159 -2.18 10.42 9.38
C ASP A 159 -3.06 11.25 8.43
N PHE A 160 -2.77 11.21 7.12
CA PHE A 160 -3.62 11.84 6.10
C PHE A 160 -5.03 11.26 6.11
N THR A 161 -5.16 9.92 6.13
CA THR A 161 -6.48 9.26 6.18
C THR A 161 -7.25 9.64 7.45
N GLN A 162 -6.55 9.68 8.59
CA GLN A 162 -7.14 10.09 9.87
C GLN A 162 -7.58 11.56 9.86
N LEU A 163 -6.77 12.45 9.26
CA LEU A 163 -7.10 13.86 9.11
C LEU A 163 -8.36 14.03 8.27
N VAL A 164 -8.46 13.35 7.12
CA VAL A 164 -9.66 13.36 6.27
C VAL A 164 -10.86 12.90 7.08
N LYS A 165 -10.76 11.80 7.85
CA LYS A 165 -11.86 11.33 8.71
C LYS A 165 -12.32 12.38 9.72
N THR A 166 -11.39 13.10 10.34
CA THR A 166 -11.71 14.09 11.38
C THR A 166 -12.26 15.41 10.84
N ALA A 167 -11.82 15.82 9.66
CA ALA A 167 -12.14 17.13 9.09
C ALA A 167 -13.31 17.08 8.09
N ALA A 168 -13.55 15.94 7.45
CA ALA A 168 -14.59 15.79 6.45
C ALA A 168 -15.99 15.63 7.08
N THR A 169 -17.01 16.12 6.38
CA THR A 169 -18.39 15.74 6.64
C THR A 169 -18.58 14.23 6.39
N ASN A 170 -19.67 13.65 6.91
CA ASN A 170 -19.97 12.24 6.67
C ASN A 170 -20.04 11.88 5.17
N SER A 171 -20.64 12.75 4.35
CA SER A 171 -20.71 12.57 2.89
C SER A 171 -19.33 12.63 2.23
N LYS A 172 -18.49 13.59 2.61
CA LYS A 172 -17.12 13.70 2.10
C LYS A 172 -16.26 12.51 2.53
N TRP A 173 -16.44 12.01 3.75
CA TRP A 173 -15.76 10.82 4.24
C TRP A 173 -16.18 9.55 3.49
N GLU A 174 -17.49 9.37 3.28
CA GLU A 174 -18.02 8.25 2.50
C GLU A 174 -17.50 8.29 1.06
N TRP A 175 -17.50 9.48 0.45
CA TRP A 175 -16.92 9.71 -0.87
C TRP A 175 -15.43 9.32 -0.92
N TYR A 176 -14.63 9.77 0.05
CA TYR A 176 -13.21 9.38 0.16
C TYR A 176 -13.04 7.87 0.23
N CYS A 177 -13.83 7.19 1.08
CA CYS A 177 -13.80 5.74 1.21
C CYS A 177 -14.13 5.03 -0.10
N ASN A 178 -15.16 5.52 -0.82
CA ASN A 178 -15.57 4.97 -2.11
C ASN A 178 -14.48 5.18 -3.18
N TYR A 179 -13.82 6.33 -3.19
CA TYR A 179 -12.73 6.62 -4.12
C TYR A 179 -11.52 5.71 -3.88
N VAL A 180 -11.05 5.60 -2.63
CA VAL A 180 -9.96 4.69 -2.28
C VAL A 180 -10.33 3.25 -2.59
N ARG A 181 -11.59 2.85 -2.34
CA ARG A 181 -12.09 1.50 -2.67
C ARG A 181 -11.99 1.22 -4.16
N ALA A 182 -12.47 2.14 -4.99
CA ALA A 182 -12.36 2.03 -6.44
C ALA A 182 -10.90 1.90 -6.87
N CYS A 183 -10.00 2.69 -6.27
CA CYS A 183 -8.58 2.61 -6.57
C CYS A 183 -7.94 1.27 -6.24
N VAL A 184 -8.23 0.71 -5.07
CA VAL A 184 -7.66 -0.60 -4.67
C VAL A 184 -8.26 -1.73 -5.50
N ARG A 185 -9.50 -1.57 -6.00
CA ARG A 185 -10.20 -2.56 -6.81
C ARG A 185 -9.96 -2.43 -8.32
N ASN A 186 -9.26 -1.42 -8.81
CA ASN A 186 -9.24 -1.09 -10.25
C ASN A 186 -10.66 -0.96 -10.85
N GLU A 187 -11.55 -0.29 -10.11
CA GLU A 187 -12.94 -0.05 -10.51
C GLU A 187 -13.16 1.43 -10.88
N PRO A 188 -14.27 1.78 -11.58
CA PRO A 188 -14.64 3.16 -11.81
C PRO A 188 -14.70 3.97 -10.51
N ALA A 189 -13.96 5.08 -10.48
CA ALA A 189 -13.98 6.01 -9.36
C ALA A 189 -15.21 6.93 -9.45
N PRO A 190 -15.76 7.41 -8.32
CA PRO A 190 -16.97 8.25 -8.31
C PRO A 190 -16.84 9.52 -9.18
N ASP A 191 -17.90 9.85 -9.92
CA ASP A 191 -17.93 10.97 -10.91
C ASP A 191 -17.68 12.35 -10.29
N GLU A 192 -18.01 12.54 -9.01
CA GLU A 192 -17.91 13.81 -8.28
C GLU A 192 -16.49 14.17 -7.80
N TRP A 193 -15.47 13.39 -8.18
CA TRP A 193 -14.12 13.53 -7.65
C TRP A 193 -13.48 14.90 -7.79
N ARG A 194 -13.85 15.68 -8.82
CA ARG A 194 -13.31 17.03 -9.02
C ARG A 194 -13.70 17.99 -7.88
N GLN A 195 -14.77 17.69 -7.15
CA GLN A 195 -15.24 18.50 -6.03
C GLN A 195 -14.46 18.24 -4.74
N PHE A 196 -13.71 17.14 -4.69
CA PHE A 196 -13.08 16.63 -3.47
C PHE A 196 -11.60 16.30 -3.69
N LEU A 197 -10.94 17.02 -4.60
CA LEU A 197 -9.53 16.82 -4.94
C LEU A 197 -8.62 16.93 -3.72
N GLU A 198 -8.98 17.78 -2.75
CA GLU A 198 -8.25 18.01 -1.52
C GLU A 198 -8.26 16.81 -0.56
N LEU A 199 -9.21 15.88 -0.74
CA LEU A 199 -9.35 14.71 0.13
C LEU A 199 -8.46 13.54 -0.33
N ILE A 200 -7.84 13.62 -1.50
CA ILE A 200 -7.06 12.53 -2.08
C ILE A 200 -5.58 12.89 -2.12
N ASP A 201 -4.75 11.98 -1.62
CA ASP A 201 -3.31 12.04 -1.87
C ASP A 201 -3.01 11.53 -3.29
N HIS A 202 -3.08 12.45 -4.25
CA HIS A 202 -2.89 12.17 -5.69
C HIS A 202 -1.51 11.62 -6.05
N ARG A 203 -0.55 11.64 -5.10
CA ARG A 203 0.74 10.96 -5.27
C ARG A 203 0.58 9.45 -5.26
N TYR A 204 -0.43 8.94 -4.55
CA TYR A 204 -0.57 7.52 -4.28
C TYR A 204 -1.86 6.89 -4.80
N PHE A 205 -2.93 7.65 -4.89
CA PHE A 205 -4.21 7.22 -5.46
C PHE A 205 -4.58 8.16 -6.59
N TYR A 206 -5.00 7.61 -7.72
CA TYR A 206 -5.34 8.42 -8.88
C TYR A 206 -6.40 7.74 -9.72
N ARG A 207 -6.91 8.48 -10.69
CA ARG A 207 -7.89 8.01 -11.65
C ARG A 207 -7.31 8.15 -13.05
N ASP A 208 -7.47 7.13 -13.88
CA ASP A 208 -7.02 7.17 -15.26
C ASP A 208 -8.04 7.84 -16.20
N GLU A 209 -7.74 7.84 -17.50
CA GLU A 209 -8.58 8.42 -18.55
C GLU A 209 -9.92 7.70 -18.75
N ASN A 210 -10.03 6.44 -18.30
CA ASN A 210 -11.25 5.63 -18.37
C ASN A 210 -12.05 5.72 -17.06
N ASP A 211 -11.75 6.73 -16.25
CA ASP A 211 -12.32 6.93 -14.92
C ASP A 211 -12.05 5.78 -13.94
N ILE A 212 -11.10 4.88 -14.24
CA ILE A 212 -10.75 3.77 -13.36
C ILE A 212 -9.79 4.27 -12.28
N GLY A 213 -10.09 3.97 -11.02
CA GLY A 213 -9.21 4.24 -9.90
C GLY A 213 -8.00 3.32 -9.91
N HIS A 214 -6.85 3.84 -9.49
CA HIS A 214 -5.59 3.11 -9.35
C HIS A 214 -4.83 3.57 -8.11
N TYR A 215 -3.86 2.76 -7.70
CA TYR A 215 -2.87 3.15 -6.71
C TYR A 215 -1.46 2.94 -7.25
N THR A 216 -0.51 3.66 -6.67
CA THR A 216 0.87 3.69 -7.16
C THR A 216 1.75 2.61 -6.56
N CYS A 217 1.60 2.31 -5.27
CA CYS A 217 2.45 1.37 -4.54
C CYS A 217 1.70 0.65 -3.41
N GLY A 218 2.12 -0.58 -3.12
CA GLY A 218 1.58 -1.42 -2.06
C GLY A 218 1.81 -0.86 -0.66
N LEU A 219 2.93 -0.16 -0.43
CA LEU A 219 3.23 0.48 0.86
C LEU A 219 2.08 1.40 1.33
N VAL A 220 1.62 2.29 0.45
CA VAL A 220 0.56 3.25 0.78
C VAL A 220 -0.82 2.60 0.71
N ARG A 221 -1.05 1.70 -0.26
CA ARG A 221 -2.27 0.88 -0.32
C ARG A 221 -2.53 0.24 1.05
N ASP A 222 -1.57 -0.56 1.53
CA ASP A 222 -1.72 -1.34 2.76
C ASP A 222 -1.90 -0.43 4.00
N ALA A 223 -1.17 0.70 4.05
CA ALA A 223 -1.30 1.69 5.12
C ALA A 223 -2.72 2.27 5.21
N VAL A 224 -3.25 2.73 4.07
CA VAL A 224 -4.58 3.35 4.01
C VAL A 224 -5.67 2.31 4.23
N THR A 225 -5.59 1.11 3.65
CA THR A 225 -6.63 0.09 3.82
C THR A 225 -6.67 -0.48 5.23
N ASN A 226 -5.52 -0.66 5.89
CA ASN A 226 -5.48 -0.99 7.32
C ASN A 226 -6.13 0.11 8.15
N LYS A 227 -5.83 1.38 7.86
CA LYS A 227 -6.44 2.49 8.60
C LYS A 227 -7.95 2.58 8.38
N LEU A 228 -8.43 2.32 7.17
CA LEU A 228 -9.87 2.27 6.88
C LEU A 228 -10.57 1.15 7.65
N LEU A 229 -9.96 -0.03 7.76
CA LEU A 229 -10.49 -1.12 8.57
C LEU A 229 -10.52 -0.80 10.06
N GLU A 230 -9.49 -0.12 10.59
CA GLU A 230 -9.49 0.36 11.98
C GLU A 230 -10.64 1.34 12.27
N LEU A 231 -11.04 2.12 11.27
CA LEU A 231 -12.15 3.06 11.35
C LEU A 231 -13.52 2.41 11.07
N ASP A 232 -13.56 1.07 11.10
CA ASP A 232 -14.73 0.23 10.81
C ASP A 232 -15.41 0.51 9.47
N VAL A 233 -14.64 0.96 8.48
CA VAL A 233 -15.15 1.07 7.11
C VAL A 233 -15.13 -0.32 6.51
N THR A 234 -16.31 -0.82 6.14
CA THR A 234 -16.45 -2.04 5.33
C THR A 234 -15.86 -1.77 3.95
N PHE A 235 -14.55 -1.96 3.86
CA PHE A 235 -13.78 -1.70 2.66
C PHE A 235 -13.76 -2.93 1.73
N ILE A 236 -13.94 -4.12 2.30
CA ILE A 236 -13.68 -5.39 1.65
C ILE A 236 -14.88 -6.30 1.85
N ASP A 237 -15.55 -6.55 0.74
CA ASP A 237 -16.62 -7.52 0.57
C ASP A 237 -16.13 -8.62 -0.38
N ILE A 238 -16.95 -9.63 -0.66
CA ILE A 238 -16.58 -10.70 -1.60
C ILE A 238 -16.38 -10.15 -3.03
N ASN A 239 -17.08 -9.06 -3.41
CA ASN A 239 -16.94 -8.43 -4.72
C ASN A 239 -15.56 -7.79 -4.92
N PHE A 240 -14.82 -7.52 -3.84
CA PHE A 240 -13.42 -7.12 -3.89
C PHE A 240 -12.55 -8.05 -4.74
N LEU A 241 -12.90 -9.34 -4.82
CA LEU A 241 -12.17 -10.32 -5.64
C LEU A 241 -12.55 -10.30 -7.13
N ASN A 242 -13.53 -9.50 -7.54
CA ASN A 242 -13.94 -9.42 -8.96
C ASN A 242 -12.80 -8.90 -9.86
N SER A 243 -11.91 -8.06 -9.34
CA SER A 243 -10.72 -7.57 -10.05
C SER A 243 -9.48 -8.44 -9.88
N LEU A 244 -9.56 -9.54 -9.13
CA LEU A 244 -8.46 -10.50 -8.98
C LEU A 244 -7.90 -10.99 -10.33
N PRO A 245 -8.71 -11.24 -11.38
CA PRO A 245 -8.20 -11.60 -12.71
C PRO A 245 -7.27 -10.55 -13.35
N ASP A 246 -7.43 -9.27 -13.01
CA ASP A 246 -6.58 -8.17 -13.53
C ASP A 246 -5.22 -8.17 -12.86
N PHE A 247 -5.15 -8.65 -11.61
CA PHE A 247 -3.93 -8.71 -10.82
C PHE A 247 -3.25 -10.09 -10.79
N ILE A 248 -3.81 -11.11 -11.46
CA ILE A 248 -3.38 -12.51 -11.28
C ILE A 248 -1.91 -12.79 -11.63
N HIS A 249 -1.29 -11.89 -12.40
CA HIS A 249 0.14 -11.95 -12.74
C HIS A 249 1.04 -11.36 -11.63
N ASN A 250 0.52 -10.51 -10.75
CA ASN A 250 1.21 -9.98 -9.59
C ASN A 250 0.83 -10.80 -8.33
N ARG A 251 1.67 -11.79 -7.98
CA ARG A 251 1.40 -12.68 -6.85
C ARG A 251 1.29 -11.97 -5.51
N SER A 252 1.96 -10.84 -5.34
CA SER A 252 1.92 -10.06 -4.09
C SER A 252 0.55 -9.39 -3.93
N VAL A 253 0.03 -8.79 -5.00
CA VAL A 253 -1.34 -8.22 -5.01
C VAL A 253 -2.38 -9.32 -4.81
N VAL A 254 -2.23 -10.47 -5.47
CA VAL A 254 -3.13 -11.62 -5.28
C VAL A 254 -3.11 -12.07 -3.81
N GLY A 255 -1.91 -12.19 -3.20
CA GLY A 255 -1.77 -12.52 -1.79
C GLY A 255 -2.49 -11.52 -0.89
N TYR A 256 -2.25 -10.24 -1.09
CA TYR A 256 -2.95 -9.14 -0.41
C TYR A 256 -4.47 -9.27 -0.56
N MET A 257 -4.97 -9.45 -1.79
CA MET A 257 -6.41 -9.49 -2.01
C MET A 257 -7.08 -10.68 -1.32
N MET A 258 -6.43 -11.85 -1.38
CA MET A 258 -6.92 -13.07 -0.74
C MET A 258 -6.85 -12.98 0.79
N GLU A 259 -5.76 -12.46 1.35
CA GLU A 259 -5.59 -12.25 2.79
C GLU A 259 -6.77 -11.47 3.36
N TYR A 260 -7.05 -10.30 2.77
CA TYR A 260 -8.12 -9.45 3.25
C TYR A 260 -9.52 -10.06 3.06
N ALA A 261 -9.78 -10.72 1.93
CA ALA A 261 -11.08 -11.36 1.70
C ALA A 261 -11.33 -12.50 2.71
N ILE A 262 -10.30 -13.29 3.01
CA ILE A 262 -10.37 -14.39 3.98
C ILE A 262 -10.56 -13.83 5.40
N LEU A 263 -9.80 -12.81 5.81
CA LEU A 263 -9.96 -12.17 7.10
C LEU A 263 -11.37 -11.55 7.26
N ALA A 264 -11.90 -10.92 6.21
CA ALA A 264 -13.26 -10.38 6.19
C ALA A 264 -14.32 -11.49 6.31
N SER A 265 -14.11 -12.63 5.66
CA SER A 265 -14.97 -13.81 5.79
C SER A 265 -14.95 -14.37 7.21
N ILE A 266 -13.77 -14.54 7.80
CA ILE A 266 -13.62 -15.02 9.19
C ILE A 266 -14.28 -14.04 10.17
N ARG A 267 -14.09 -12.73 9.98
CA ARG A 267 -14.72 -11.70 10.80
C ARG A 267 -16.25 -11.79 10.75
N SER A 268 -16.83 -11.98 9.56
CA SER A 268 -18.28 -11.94 9.38
C SER A 268 -18.98 -13.27 9.71
N GLN A 269 -18.35 -14.40 9.38
CA GLN A 269 -18.96 -15.74 9.46
C GLN A 269 -18.33 -16.63 10.53
N GLY A 270 -17.24 -16.20 11.14
CA GLY A 270 -16.42 -17.01 12.04
C GLY A 270 -15.54 -18.00 11.32
N LEU A 271 -14.97 -18.92 12.09
CA LEU A 271 -14.17 -20.02 11.57
C LEU A 271 -14.63 -21.32 12.24
N ARG A 272 -14.83 -22.38 11.46
CA ARG A 272 -15.29 -23.71 11.92
C ARG A 272 -14.20 -24.55 12.61
N VAL A 273 -13.19 -23.88 13.17
CA VAL A 273 -12.05 -24.51 13.84
C VAL A 273 -12.15 -24.16 15.31
N GLY A 274 -12.83 -24.99 16.09
CA GLY A 274 -13.03 -24.80 17.53
C GLY A 274 -14.48 -24.93 17.99
N GLU A 275 -14.67 -24.90 19.30
CA GLU A 275 -15.99 -25.08 19.93
C GLU A 275 -16.93 -23.86 19.78
N TRP A 276 -16.43 -22.70 19.34
CA TRP A 276 -17.23 -21.46 19.25
C TRP A 276 -18.12 -21.35 17.99
N GLY A 277 -18.01 -22.30 17.05
CA GLY A 277 -18.91 -22.40 15.89
C GLY A 277 -18.78 -21.29 14.83
N SER A 278 -19.74 -21.22 13.91
CA SER A 278 -19.77 -20.27 12.77
C SER A 278 -20.40 -18.92 13.14
N LYS A 279 -19.88 -18.27 14.18
CA LYS A 279 -20.30 -16.92 14.57
C LYS A 279 -19.22 -15.91 14.19
N GLY A 280 -19.63 -14.77 13.64
CA GLY A 280 -18.73 -13.65 13.39
C GLY A 280 -17.98 -13.21 14.64
N MET A 281 -16.80 -12.62 14.42
CA MET A 281 -15.86 -12.22 15.47
C MET A 281 -15.60 -10.72 15.43
N GLU A 282 -15.32 -10.15 16.60
CA GLU A 282 -14.82 -8.79 16.70
C GLU A 282 -13.40 -8.72 16.11
N LEU A 283 -13.09 -7.63 15.38
CA LEU A 283 -11.76 -7.37 14.84
C LEU A 283 -11.06 -6.35 15.73
N SER A 284 -9.88 -6.70 16.23
CA SER A 284 -9.00 -5.80 16.99
C SER A 284 -7.63 -5.71 16.33
N PHE A 285 -6.94 -4.60 16.54
CA PHE A 285 -5.60 -4.37 16.00
C PHE A 285 -4.55 -4.32 17.11
N PHE A 286 -3.34 -4.81 16.84
CA PHE A 286 -2.22 -4.74 17.77
C PHE A 286 -0.92 -4.28 17.10
N GLN A 287 -0.06 -3.57 17.82
CA GLN A 287 1.29 -3.21 17.35
C GLN A 287 2.34 -4.21 17.81
N ALA A 288 2.16 -4.75 19.01
CA ALA A 288 3.02 -5.75 19.64
C ALA A 288 2.19 -6.77 20.42
N GLN A 289 2.79 -7.91 20.76
CA GLN A 289 2.14 -9.00 21.50
C GLN A 289 1.50 -8.57 22.83
N PRO A 290 2.08 -7.63 23.62
CA PRO A 290 1.46 -7.14 24.84
C PRO A 290 0.13 -6.39 24.64
N ASP A 291 -0.18 -5.92 23.43
CA ASP A 291 -1.43 -5.19 23.16
C ASP A 291 -2.64 -6.14 23.01
N ILE A 292 -2.40 -7.45 22.93
CA ILE A 292 -3.46 -8.46 22.87
C ILE A 292 -4.15 -8.50 24.24
N GLN A 293 -5.41 -8.06 24.27
CA GLN A 293 -6.21 -7.95 25.48
C GLN A 293 -6.83 -9.30 25.88
N PHE A 294 -6.96 -9.53 27.18
CA PHE A 294 -7.48 -10.77 27.77
C PHE A 294 -8.64 -10.55 28.76
N ASP A 295 -9.19 -9.34 28.78
CA ASP A 295 -10.37 -8.96 29.57
C ASP A 295 -11.67 -9.46 28.93
N ILE A 296 -11.63 -9.77 27.63
CA ILE A 296 -12.76 -10.30 26.89
C ILE A 296 -12.81 -11.83 27.00
N ARG A 297 -13.85 -12.33 27.66
CA ARG A 297 -14.07 -13.76 27.93
C ARG A 297 -15.25 -14.31 27.14
N ASP A 298 -15.26 -15.62 26.94
CA ASP A 298 -16.36 -16.39 26.34
C ASP A 298 -16.83 -15.88 24.96
N ARG A 299 -16.00 -15.10 24.28
CA ARG A 299 -16.15 -14.74 22.87
C ARG A 299 -14.78 -14.68 22.17
N PRO A 300 -14.66 -15.20 20.95
CA PRO A 300 -13.42 -15.12 20.19
C PRO A 300 -13.24 -13.72 19.58
N ILE A 301 -11.99 -13.26 19.51
CA ILE A 301 -11.58 -12.02 18.86
C ILE A 301 -10.53 -12.33 17.81
N LEU A 302 -10.70 -11.78 16.62
CA LEU A 302 -9.68 -11.78 15.58
C LEU A 302 -8.78 -10.56 15.79
N PHE A 303 -7.54 -10.79 16.19
CA PHE A 303 -6.51 -9.77 16.29
C PHE A 303 -5.69 -9.71 15.00
N ARG A 304 -5.49 -8.51 14.45
CA ARG A 304 -4.67 -8.25 13.26
C ARG A 304 -3.47 -7.35 13.60
N PRO A 305 -2.25 -7.69 13.14
CA PRO A 305 -1.12 -6.79 13.28
C PRO A 305 -1.36 -5.47 12.52
N ARG A 306 -1.00 -4.34 13.13
CA ARG A 306 -0.99 -3.02 12.44
C ARG A 306 0.15 -2.88 11.44
N GLN A 307 1.26 -3.59 11.69
CA GLN A 307 2.44 -3.49 10.84
C GLN A 307 2.21 -4.22 9.52
N THR A 308 2.42 -3.52 8.41
CA THR A 308 2.48 -4.16 7.09
C THR A 308 3.69 -5.09 7.06
N ASN A 309 3.52 -6.31 6.53
CA ASN A 309 4.54 -7.37 6.55
C ASN A 309 4.95 -7.85 7.95
N TYR A 310 3.97 -8.01 8.85
CA TYR A 310 4.20 -8.80 10.05
C TYR A 310 4.58 -10.24 9.63
N LYS A 311 5.79 -10.67 9.99
CA LYS A 311 6.45 -11.78 9.28
C LYS A 311 5.85 -13.15 9.59
N THR A 312 5.26 -13.29 10.77
CA THR A 312 4.96 -14.60 11.33
C THR A 312 3.51 -15.01 11.18
N ILE A 313 2.59 -14.05 11.10
CA ILE A 313 1.15 -14.27 11.02
C ILE A 313 0.46 -13.09 10.33
N ASP A 314 -0.67 -13.36 9.68
CA ASP A 314 -1.56 -12.34 9.13
C ASP A 314 -2.66 -11.96 10.13
N GLY A 315 -2.90 -12.81 11.13
CA GLY A 315 -3.81 -12.57 12.24
C GLY A 315 -3.66 -13.63 13.34
N ILE A 316 -4.37 -13.44 14.46
CA ILE A 316 -4.50 -14.44 15.51
C ILE A 316 -5.90 -14.37 16.10
N ILE A 317 -6.59 -15.51 16.16
CA ILE A 317 -7.84 -15.61 16.92
C ILE A 317 -7.47 -15.96 18.35
N VAL A 318 -8.02 -15.20 19.30
CA VAL A 318 -7.84 -15.41 20.73
C VAL A 318 -9.20 -15.69 21.34
N PHE A 319 -9.29 -16.76 22.12
CA PHE A 319 -10.49 -17.14 22.84
C PHE A 319 -10.14 -17.61 24.25
N ILE A 320 -10.79 -17.03 25.25
CA ILE A 320 -10.59 -17.37 26.65
C ILE A 320 -11.81 -18.12 27.14
N MET A 321 -11.61 -19.38 27.53
CA MET A 321 -12.64 -20.23 28.11
C MET A 321 -12.47 -20.27 29.61
N ASP A 322 -13.53 -19.86 30.33
CA ASP A 322 -13.56 -20.04 31.78
C ASP A 322 -13.79 -21.52 32.15
N PRO A 323 -13.15 -22.01 33.23
CA PRO A 323 -13.32 -23.39 33.65
C PRO A 323 -14.78 -23.62 34.04
N LYS A 324 -15.32 -24.80 33.68
CA LYS A 324 -16.61 -25.24 34.19
C LYS A 324 -16.53 -25.26 35.72
N ARG A 325 -17.57 -24.80 36.43
CA ARG A 325 -17.58 -24.74 37.91
C ARG A 325 -17.41 -26.14 38.52
N THR A 326 -16.18 -26.60 38.71
CA THR A 326 -15.85 -27.93 39.24
C THR A 326 -15.39 -27.90 40.70
N GLY A 327 -15.52 -26.76 41.40
CA GLY A 327 -15.12 -26.61 42.81
C GLY A 327 -13.60 -26.55 43.03
N LYS A 328 -12.78 -26.83 42.01
CA LYS A 328 -11.33 -26.58 42.02
C LYS A 328 -11.04 -25.20 41.40
N LYS A 329 -10.04 -24.50 41.93
CA LYS A 329 -9.47 -23.30 41.29
C LYS A 329 -8.66 -23.73 40.06
N GLU A 330 -9.35 -23.97 38.96
CA GLU A 330 -8.73 -24.17 37.65
C GLU A 330 -8.43 -22.81 37.02
N LYS A 331 -7.34 -22.71 36.24
CA LYS A 331 -7.05 -21.50 35.47
C LYS A 331 -7.97 -21.48 34.24
N PRO A 332 -8.32 -20.30 33.71
CA PRO A 332 -8.96 -20.21 32.40
C PRO A 332 -8.03 -20.73 31.30
N THR A 333 -8.62 -21.33 30.27
CA THR A 333 -7.87 -21.80 29.09
C THR A 333 -7.79 -20.67 28.06
N LEU A 334 -6.57 -20.34 27.64
CA LEU A 334 -6.27 -19.40 26.57
C LEU A 334 -6.03 -20.17 25.27
N LEU A 335 -7.02 -20.18 24.39
CA LEU A 335 -6.93 -20.80 23.08
C LEU A 335 -6.40 -19.78 22.06
N LEU A 336 -5.30 -20.15 21.40
CA LEU A 336 -4.61 -19.33 20.41
C LEU A 336 -4.66 -19.99 19.04
N PHE A 337 -5.16 -19.25 18.05
CA PHE A 337 -5.17 -19.68 16.65
C PHE A 337 -4.49 -18.64 15.77
N PRO A 338 -3.15 -18.59 15.78
CA PRO A 338 -2.40 -17.75 14.87
C PRO A 338 -2.61 -18.28 13.46
N LEU A 339 -2.86 -17.38 12.49
CA LEU A 339 -3.18 -17.75 11.12
C LEU A 339 -2.20 -17.13 10.13
N GLN A 340 -1.85 -17.91 9.12
CA GLN A 340 -1.11 -17.47 7.94
C GLN A 340 -1.90 -17.87 6.69
N ILE A 341 -2.22 -16.87 5.87
CA ILE A 341 -2.92 -16.99 4.61
C ILE A 341 -1.88 -16.95 3.49
N THR A 342 -1.91 -17.93 2.58
CA THR A 342 -0.98 -17.92 1.45
C THR A 342 -1.59 -18.53 0.20
N VAL A 343 -1.28 -17.94 -0.95
CA VAL A 343 -1.57 -18.48 -2.29
C VAL A 343 -0.37 -19.24 -2.88
N ALA A 344 0.75 -19.28 -2.15
CA ALA A 344 1.94 -20.02 -2.53
C ALA A 344 1.79 -21.51 -2.17
N LYS A 345 2.45 -22.37 -2.94
CA LYS A 345 2.50 -23.82 -2.65
C LYS A 345 3.47 -24.17 -1.53
N ASN A 346 4.48 -23.33 -1.33
CA ASN A 346 5.49 -23.49 -0.29
C ASN A 346 5.22 -22.48 0.81
N HIS A 347 5.28 -22.95 2.05
CA HIS A 347 5.02 -22.14 3.22
C HIS A 347 6.30 -21.45 3.67
N SER A 348 6.19 -20.19 4.10
CA SER A 348 7.22 -19.50 4.86
C SER A 348 7.47 -20.22 6.18
N ASN A 349 8.57 -19.91 6.85
CA ASN A 349 8.85 -20.41 8.21
C ASN A 349 8.00 -19.69 9.29
N SER A 350 6.76 -19.34 8.95
CA SER A 350 5.86 -18.51 9.77
C SER A 350 5.53 -19.15 11.10
N TYR A 351 5.27 -20.46 11.12
CA TYR A 351 5.01 -21.22 12.35
C TYR A 351 6.19 -21.16 13.34
N LEU A 352 7.41 -21.53 12.92
CA LEU A 352 8.57 -21.43 13.82
C LEU A 352 8.88 -19.98 14.19
N GLY A 353 8.67 -19.04 13.25
CA GLY A 353 8.78 -17.61 13.50
C GLY A 353 7.84 -17.16 14.63
N PHE A 354 6.58 -17.57 14.58
CA PHE A 354 5.58 -17.28 15.61
C PHE A 354 5.99 -17.87 16.96
N LEU A 355 6.35 -19.16 17.01
CA LEU A 355 6.77 -19.81 18.25
C LEU A 355 7.95 -19.11 18.91
N HIS A 356 8.91 -18.65 18.09
CA HIS A 356 10.08 -17.93 18.55
C HIS A 356 9.71 -16.53 19.07
N GLU A 357 8.98 -15.76 18.28
CA GLU A 357 8.62 -14.36 18.57
C GLU A 357 7.70 -14.25 19.79
N TYR A 358 6.73 -15.16 19.92
CA TYR A 358 5.75 -15.13 21.01
C TYR A 358 6.21 -15.90 22.26
N ARG A 359 7.40 -16.51 22.25
CA ARG A 359 7.89 -17.38 23.34
C ARG A 359 7.89 -16.69 24.69
N GLN A 360 8.45 -15.48 24.77
CA GLN A 360 8.57 -14.75 26.03
C GLN A 360 7.22 -14.23 26.52
N TRP A 361 6.36 -13.83 25.59
CA TRP A 361 5.00 -13.42 25.89
C TRP A 361 4.19 -14.59 26.47
N ALA A 362 4.22 -15.76 25.83
CA ALA A 362 3.51 -16.95 26.30
C ALA A 362 3.98 -17.41 27.68
N LYS A 363 5.31 -17.39 27.95
CA LYS A 363 5.87 -17.66 29.28
C LYS A 363 5.23 -16.82 30.39
N ARG A 364 4.97 -15.54 30.13
CA ARG A 364 4.34 -14.64 31.11
C ARG A 364 2.88 -14.99 31.35
N GLN A 365 2.18 -15.46 30.31
CA GLN A 365 0.76 -15.81 30.40
C GLN A 365 0.50 -17.15 31.11
N LEU A 366 1.47 -18.07 31.18
CA LEU A 366 1.34 -19.35 31.89
C LEU A 366 1.01 -19.21 33.39
N SER A 367 1.30 -18.06 34.00
CA SER A 367 0.91 -17.78 35.39
C SER A 367 -0.61 -17.59 35.55
N LYS A 368 -1.28 -17.11 34.49
CA LYS A 368 -2.69 -16.71 34.48
C LYS A 368 -3.59 -17.71 33.75
N PHE A 369 -3.07 -18.37 32.71
CA PHE A 369 -3.83 -19.21 31.80
C PHE A 369 -3.16 -20.55 31.56
N ASP A 370 -3.97 -21.56 31.26
CA ASP A 370 -3.52 -22.76 30.58
C ASP A 370 -3.62 -22.51 29.08
N ILE A 371 -2.51 -22.61 28.35
CA ILE A 371 -2.45 -22.22 26.93
C ILE A 371 -2.76 -23.45 26.07
N GLU A 372 -3.58 -23.30 25.04
CA GLU A 372 -3.62 -24.23 23.90
C GLU A 372 -3.34 -23.49 22.61
N LEU A 373 -2.60 -24.13 21.72
CA LEU A 373 -2.13 -23.52 20.49
C LEU A 373 -2.49 -24.41 19.30
N GLU A 374 -3.09 -23.81 18.29
CA GLU A 374 -3.30 -24.41 16.98
C GLU A 374 -2.98 -23.41 15.88
N PHE A 375 -1.88 -23.62 15.17
CA PHE A 375 -1.47 -22.72 14.08
C PHE A 375 -2.23 -23.06 12.80
N LEU A 376 -2.84 -22.04 12.18
CA LEU A 376 -3.73 -22.22 11.04
C LEU A 376 -3.05 -21.78 9.73
N TRP A 377 -2.92 -22.72 8.80
CA TRP A 377 -2.50 -22.45 7.43
C TRP A 377 -3.72 -22.37 6.52
N ILE A 378 -4.07 -21.17 6.06
CA ILE A 378 -5.19 -21.00 5.13
C ILE A 378 -4.64 -20.99 3.70
N THR A 379 -4.94 -22.03 2.93
CA THR A 379 -4.27 -22.31 1.64
C THR A 379 -5.27 -22.68 0.53
N PRO A 380 -4.87 -22.76 -0.75
CA PRO A 380 -5.81 -23.09 -1.81
C PRO A 380 -6.29 -24.55 -1.82
N ASN A 381 -5.43 -25.53 -1.50
CA ASN A 381 -5.60 -26.89 -2.04
C ASN A 381 -5.42 -28.05 -1.06
N LYS A 382 -5.12 -27.83 0.22
CA LYS A 382 -4.85 -28.94 1.14
C LYS A 382 -5.50 -28.72 2.49
N SER A 383 -6.30 -29.72 2.89
CA SER A 383 -6.61 -29.97 4.29
C SER A 383 -5.58 -30.98 4.81
N ASP A 384 -4.94 -30.65 5.91
CA ASP A 384 -3.88 -31.46 6.51
C ASP A 384 -3.68 -31.05 7.97
N PHE A 385 -2.95 -31.89 8.69
CA PHE A 385 -2.79 -31.76 10.12
C PHE A 385 -1.43 -32.30 10.58
N ILE A 386 -0.71 -31.49 11.36
CA ILE A 386 0.60 -31.86 11.90
C ILE A 386 0.56 -31.67 13.41
N GLN A 387 0.82 -32.74 14.17
CA GLN A 387 0.98 -32.66 15.63
C GLN A 387 2.43 -32.40 15.99
N HIS A 388 2.62 -31.52 16.97
CA HIS A 388 3.92 -31.21 17.53
C HIS A 388 4.01 -31.66 18.99
N PRO A 389 5.15 -32.23 19.41
CA PRO A 389 5.40 -32.50 20.82
C PRO A 389 5.43 -31.17 21.60
N PRO A 390 5.26 -31.23 22.94
CA PRO A 390 5.44 -30.04 23.77
C PRO A 390 6.87 -29.47 23.64
N ASP A 391 6.98 -28.15 23.48
CA ASP A 391 8.24 -27.39 23.50
C ASP A 391 8.06 -26.09 24.29
N SER A 392 8.55 -26.07 25.53
CA SER A 392 8.31 -24.99 26.48
C SER A 392 8.55 -23.59 25.89
N PRO A 393 7.59 -22.64 26.00
CA PRO A 393 6.39 -22.67 26.84
C PRO A 393 5.17 -23.35 26.20
N TRP A 394 5.30 -23.82 24.96
CA TRP A 394 4.21 -24.33 24.18
C TRP A 394 3.89 -25.76 24.63
N PRO A 395 2.64 -26.05 25.02
CA PRO A 395 2.21 -27.42 25.29
C PRO A 395 2.19 -28.22 23.98
N ARG A 396 1.68 -29.45 24.03
CA ARG A 396 1.36 -30.18 22.79
C ARG A 396 0.43 -29.30 21.95
N HIS A 397 0.79 -29.08 20.70
CA HIS A 397 0.10 -28.16 19.81
C HIS A 397 0.14 -28.71 18.39
N GLN A 398 -0.52 -28.03 17.47
CA GLN A 398 -0.71 -28.55 16.12
C GLN A 398 -0.72 -27.45 15.06
N GLU A 399 -0.43 -27.84 13.83
CA GLU A 399 -0.71 -27.05 12.63
C GLU A 399 -1.92 -27.66 11.91
N ARG A 400 -2.88 -26.83 11.51
CA ARG A 400 -4.03 -27.24 10.69
C ARG A 400 -4.04 -26.47 9.38
N TYR A 401 -4.13 -27.18 8.27
CA TYR A 401 -4.28 -26.60 6.95
C TYR A 401 -5.77 -26.56 6.59
N ILE A 402 -6.25 -25.38 6.24
CA ILE A 402 -7.65 -25.11 5.90
C ILE A 402 -7.69 -24.61 4.46
N PRO A 403 -8.37 -25.31 3.55
CA PRO A 403 -8.52 -24.84 2.18
C PRO A 403 -9.44 -23.61 2.11
N PHE A 404 -9.22 -22.73 1.12
CA PHE A 404 -10.07 -21.55 0.90
C PHE A 404 -11.55 -21.90 0.78
N SER A 405 -11.88 -23.05 0.19
CA SER A 405 -13.25 -23.55 0.04
C SER A 405 -13.94 -23.84 1.38
N GLU A 406 -13.19 -24.16 2.43
CA GLU A 406 -13.75 -24.37 3.79
C GLU A 406 -13.98 -23.04 4.52
N ILE A 407 -13.26 -21.97 4.14
CA ILE A 407 -13.49 -20.61 4.64
C ILE A 407 -14.70 -19.99 3.94
N SER A 408 -14.72 -20.01 2.61
CA SER A 408 -15.78 -19.45 1.78
C SER A 408 -15.71 -20.02 0.36
N THR A 409 -16.79 -20.67 -0.05
CA THR A 409 -16.96 -21.17 -1.42
C THR A 409 -16.86 -20.06 -2.45
N ASP A 410 -17.38 -18.87 -2.16
CA ASP A 410 -17.36 -17.74 -3.10
C ASP A 410 -15.94 -17.21 -3.32
N ILE A 411 -15.17 -17.06 -2.25
CA ILE A 411 -13.75 -16.68 -2.33
C ILE A 411 -12.98 -17.69 -3.17
N TRP A 412 -13.23 -18.97 -2.94
CA TRP A 412 -12.60 -20.05 -3.70
C TRP A 412 -12.94 -19.99 -5.20
N ILE A 413 -14.22 -19.81 -5.55
CA ILE A 413 -14.68 -19.70 -6.94
C ILE A 413 -13.98 -18.51 -7.64
N GLN A 414 -13.92 -17.35 -6.99
CA GLN A 414 -13.26 -16.16 -7.56
C GLN A 414 -11.76 -16.38 -7.78
N TYR A 415 -11.08 -17.01 -6.81
CA TYR A 415 -9.68 -17.38 -6.96
C TYR A 415 -9.44 -18.36 -8.12
N GLN A 416 -10.27 -19.41 -8.23
CA GLN A 416 -10.19 -20.36 -9.34
C GLN A 416 -10.43 -19.69 -10.71
N ARG A 417 -11.41 -18.79 -10.79
CA ARG A 417 -11.71 -18.02 -12.00
C ARG A 417 -10.50 -17.20 -12.43
N ALA A 418 -9.85 -16.50 -11.49
CA ALA A 418 -8.66 -15.72 -11.78
C ALA A 418 -7.50 -16.62 -12.26
N GLU A 419 -7.24 -17.73 -11.56
CA GLU A 419 -6.21 -18.72 -11.96
C GLU A 419 -6.47 -19.32 -13.36
N LYS A 420 -7.73 -19.54 -13.73
CA LYS A 420 -8.11 -19.99 -15.08
C LYS A 420 -7.82 -18.90 -16.12
N ALA A 421 -8.22 -17.65 -15.86
CA ALA A 421 -7.94 -16.52 -16.74
C ALA A 421 -6.44 -16.31 -16.99
N LYS A 422 -5.59 -16.58 -15.99
CA LYS A 422 -4.12 -16.56 -16.14
C LYS A 422 -3.63 -17.59 -17.16
N LYS A 423 -4.18 -18.82 -17.14
CA LYS A 423 -3.80 -19.88 -18.08
C LYS A 423 -4.19 -19.54 -19.51
N GLU A 424 -5.38 -18.98 -19.69
CA GLU A 424 -5.91 -18.56 -21.00
C GLU A 424 -5.08 -17.41 -21.59
N LYS A 425 -4.76 -16.39 -20.78
CA LYS A 425 -3.90 -15.26 -21.20
C LYS A 425 -2.43 -15.67 -21.42
N GLY A 426 -1.95 -16.73 -20.76
CA GLY A 426 -0.59 -17.23 -20.91
C GLY A 426 -0.27 -17.87 -22.27
N GLY A 427 -1.28 -18.24 -23.06
CA GLY A 427 -1.12 -18.78 -24.43
C GLY A 427 -0.95 -17.73 -25.53
N CYS A 428 -1.28 -16.47 -25.24
CA CYS A 428 -1.09 -15.35 -26.15
C CYS A 428 -0.01 -14.46 -25.55
N ARG A 429 1.17 -14.36 -26.18
CA ARG A 429 2.26 -13.47 -25.73
C ARG A 429 1.66 -12.14 -25.29
N SER A 430 1.72 -11.92 -23.98
CA SER A 430 0.96 -10.89 -23.28
C SER A 430 1.14 -9.54 -23.95
N ARG A 431 0.05 -8.94 -24.42
CA ARG A 431 -0.09 -7.48 -24.35
C ARG A 431 -0.17 -7.16 -22.86
N ILE A 432 1.00 -7.06 -22.25
CA ILE A 432 1.15 -6.59 -20.87
C ILE A 432 0.47 -5.23 -20.85
N ILE A 433 -0.53 -5.09 -19.99
CA ILE A 433 -1.18 -3.82 -19.69
C ILE A 433 -0.10 -2.94 -19.07
N GLY A 434 0.63 -2.24 -19.93
CA GLY A 434 1.51 -1.15 -19.53
C GLY A 434 0.60 -0.01 -19.11
N ARG A 435 0.46 0.21 -17.80
CA ARG A 435 -0.15 1.42 -17.30
C ARG A 435 0.72 2.03 -16.21
N LEU A 436 1.29 3.16 -16.64
CA LEU A 436 1.71 4.35 -15.91
C LEU A 436 2.81 4.20 -14.86
N LEU A 437 3.79 5.10 -14.93
CA LEU A 437 5.00 5.04 -14.13
C LEU A 437 5.16 6.32 -13.32
N ILE A 438 5.17 6.18 -12.00
CA ILE A 438 5.20 7.27 -11.05
C ILE A 438 6.62 7.78 -10.84
N SER A 439 6.88 9.02 -11.27
CA SER A 439 8.02 9.83 -10.83
C SER A 439 7.57 10.72 -9.68
N LEU A 440 8.15 10.51 -8.49
CA LEU A 440 8.01 11.40 -7.34
C LEU A 440 9.25 12.29 -7.28
N SER A 441 9.12 13.60 -7.54
CA SER A 441 10.14 14.57 -7.14
C SER A 441 9.88 14.96 -5.68
N TRP A 442 10.91 14.80 -4.84
CA TRP A 442 10.90 15.24 -3.44
C TRP A 442 11.84 16.43 -3.32
N SER A 443 11.31 17.58 -2.92
CA SER A 443 12.09 18.69 -2.38
C SER A 443 12.03 18.60 -0.86
N MET A 444 13.13 18.18 -0.22
CA MET A 444 13.31 18.41 1.22
C MET A 444 13.51 19.91 1.45
N SER A 445 12.43 20.59 1.82
CA SER A 445 12.50 21.83 2.59
C SER A 445 11.67 21.63 3.85
N SER A 446 12.36 21.17 4.90
CA SER A 446 11.88 21.26 6.27
C SER A 446 11.64 22.72 6.64
N SER A 447 10.52 22.96 7.33
CA SER A 447 10.05 24.20 7.97
C SER A 447 9.29 25.20 7.08
N LEU A 448 8.15 25.65 7.63
CA LEU A 448 7.23 26.70 7.18
C LEU A 448 6.15 26.27 6.16
N ASN A 449 5.07 25.66 6.66
CA ASN A 449 3.69 26.19 6.52
C ASN A 449 2.65 25.19 7.07
N SER A 450 2.47 25.19 8.39
CA SER A 450 1.29 24.61 9.04
C SER A 450 0.17 25.64 9.26
N SER A 451 0.23 26.84 8.67
CA SER A 451 -0.72 27.93 8.94
C SER A 451 -1.72 28.24 7.81
N ALA A 452 -1.71 27.53 6.68
CA ALA A 452 -2.63 27.83 5.57
C ALA A 452 -3.94 27.01 5.57
N ALA A 453 -4.09 26.03 6.47
CA ALA A 453 -5.31 25.22 6.59
C ALA A 453 -6.36 25.80 7.55
N HIS A 454 -6.13 26.99 8.13
CA HIS A 454 -7.00 27.58 9.16
C HIS A 454 -7.96 28.67 8.65
N SER A 455 -8.10 28.89 7.33
CA SER A 455 -8.99 29.97 6.83
C SER A 455 -10.06 29.56 5.81
N ARG A 456 -10.33 28.27 5.59
CA ARG A 456 -11.40 27.83 4.66
C ARG A 456 -12.20 26.62 5.13
N VAL A 457 -12.46 26.54 6.43
CA VAL A 457 -13.56 25.73 6.98
C VAL A 457 -14.24 26.54 8.07
N ALA A 458 -15.10 27.45 7.64
CA ALA A 458 -16.22 28.01 8.36
C ALA A 458 -17.30 28.35 7.32
#